data_AF-A0A382VPB2-F1
#
_entry.id   AF-A0A382VPB2-F1
#
_cell.length_a   1.000
_cell.length_b   1.000
_cell.length_c   1.000
_cell.angle_alpha   90.00
_cell.angle_beta   90.00
_cell.angle_gamma   90.00
#
_symmetry.space_group_name_H-M   'P 1'
#
loop_
_entity.id
_entity.type
_entity.pdbx_description
1 polymer ?
#
loop_
_entity_poly.entity_id
_entity_poly.type
_entity_poly.pdbx_seq_one_letter_code
_entity_poly.pdbx_strand_id
1 'polypeptide(L)'
;VKILRLILPGLGLLLLGFLVGKVGLDEILRSLALIRWDFALVLLVACMWHVTNTIAWSFAFADAFRPRLRALIMTKLAGDAVSQLTPLANMGGEPLKAYLLRNQAPTSRGLASVIINKTAQVMTGLLFTVVGLCLVVLNWNLPQAVPLPIQIGLTSLLVLAATLVWLLYRKQRHLFSSLLALFRRLGLRMDLVESKMTRAVRIDSEISRFYHEHKVRFALVLLFHAAGWMLGAFETYVILRALGEGVS
;
A
#
# COMPACT_ATOMS: atom_id res chain seq x y z
N VAL A 1 -10.82 5.39 -25.77
CA VAL A 1 -9.56 4.97 -25.08
C VAL A 1 -8.31 5.68 -25.61
N LYS A 2 -8.08 5.82 -26.93
CA LYS A 2 -6.90 6.53 -27.48
C LYS A 2 -6.82 8.02 -27.09
N ILE A 3 -7.94 8.74 -27.14
CA ILE A 3 -8.01 10.18 -26.79
C ILE A 3 -7.72 10.43 -25.31
N LEU A 4 -8.28 9.61 -24.41
CA LEU A 4 -8.01 9.69 -22.97
C LEU A 4 -6.52 9.48 -22.63
N ARG A 5 -5.78 8.69 -23.41
CA ARG A 5 -4.33 8.49 -23.22
C ARG A 5 -3.48 9.72 -23.53
N LEU A 6 -3.97 10.66 -24.35
CA LEU A 6 -3.29 11.93 -24.63
C LEU A 6 -3.81 13.08 -23.77
N ILE A 7 -5.11 13.10 -23.49
CA ILE A 7 -5.72 14.17 -22.68
C ILE A 7 -5.25 14.11 -21.23
N LEU A 8 -5.19 12.94 -20.61
CA LEU A 8 -4.79 12.83 -19.19
C LEU A 8 -3.36 13.35 -18.94
N PRO A 9 -2.33 12.94 -19.72
CA PRO A 9 -0.98 13.50 -19.58
C PRO A 9 -0.92 14.99 -19.88
N GLY A 10 -1.65 15.46 -20.90
CA GLY A 10 -1.71 16.88 -21.24
C GLY A 10 -2.31 17.73 -20.11
N LEU A 11 -3.39 17.23 -19.49
CA LEU A 11 -4.04 17.88 -18.35
C LEU A 11 -3.15 17.85 -17.10
N GLY A 12 -2.41 16.75 -16.89
CA GLY A 12 -1.39 16.65 -15.83
C GLY A 12 -0.22 17.62 -16.02
N LEU A 13 0.29 17.75 -17.26
CA LEU A 13 1.34 18.73 -17.60
C LEU A 13 0.85 20.18 -17.45
N LEU A 14 -0.39 20.46 -17.84
CA LEU A 14 -1.02 21.76 -17.61
C LEU A 14 -1.15 22.08 -16.12
N LEU A 15 -1.60 21.12 -15.31
CA LEU A 15 -1.69 21.27 -13.86
C LEU A 15 -0.32 21.47 -13.22
N LEU A 16 0.70 20.72 -13.67
CA LEU A 16 2.07 20.88 -13.22
C LEU A 16 2.60 22.28 -13.57
N GLY A 17 2.42 22.72 -14.81
CA GLY A 17 2.82 24.06 -15.26
C GLY A 17 2.11 25.17 -14.50
N PHE A 18 0.81 25.01 -14.23
CA PHE A 18 0.03 25.92 -13.40
C PHE A 18 0.56 25.96 -11.96
N LEU A 19 0.87 24.80 -11.36
CA LEU A 19 1.39 24.72 -10.00
C LEU A 19 2.77 25.38 -9.88
N VAL A 20 3.66 25.10 -10.83
CA VAL A 20 5.00 25.70 -10.91
C VAL A 20 4.91 27.21 -11.13
N GLY A 21 3.99 27.67 -11.98
CA GLY A 21 3.72 29.10 -12.18
C GLY A 21 3.17 29.79 -10.93
N LYS A 22 2.33 29.11 -10.14
CA LYS A 22 1.73 29.66 -8.92
C LYS A 22 2.73 29.71 -7.75
N VAL A 23 3.54 28.66 -7.59
CA VAL A 23 4.55 28.58 -6.52
C VAL A 23 5.80 29.40 -6.87
N GLY A 24 6.14 29.49 -8.15
CA GLY A 24 7.37 30.11 -8.63
C GLY A 24 8.54 29.13 -8.64
N LEU A 25 9.28 29.07 -9.75
CA LEU A 25 10.46 28.20 -9.90
C LEU A 25 11.53 28.54 -8.85
N ASP A 26 11.72 29.82 -8.56
CA ASP A 26 12.72 30.28 -7.58
C ASP A 26 12.42 29.78 -6.17
N GLU A 27 11.15 29.73 -5.77
CA GLU A 27 10.73 29.26 -4.45
C GLU A 27 10.90 27.73 -4.31
N ILE A 28 10.63 26.99 -5.40
CA ILE A 28 10.89 25.55 -5.49
C ILE A 28 12.39 25.27 -5.36
N LEU A 29 13.23 26.01 -6.11
CA LEU A 29 14.68 25.85 -6.07
C LEU A 29 15.27 26.25 -4.72
N ARG A 30 14.74 27.30 -4.06
CA ARG A 30 15.12 27.68 -2.70
C ARG A 30 14.73 26.61 -1.68
N SER A 31 13.54 26.03 -1.79
CA SER A 31 13.08 24.93 -0.93
C SER A 31 13.96 23.68 -1.10
N LEU A 32 14.32 23.33 -2.34
CA LEU A 32 15.28 22.27 -2.62
C LEU A 32 16.68 22.58 -2.06
N ALA A 33 17.13 23.83 -2.13
CA ALA A 33 18.39 24.26 -1.57
C ALA A 33 18.42 24.22 -0.03
N LEU A 34 17.27 24.40 0.64
CA LEU A 34 17.14 24.30 2.10
C LEU A 34 17.32 22.86 2.61
N ILE A 35 16.84 21.86 1.87
CA ILE A 35 16.92 20.45 2.27
C ILE A 35 18.38 19.91 2.22
N ARG A 36 19.31 20.61 1.55
CA ARG A 36 20.77 20.34 1.51
C ARG A 36 21.10 18.83 1.49
N TRP A 37 21.84 18.36 2.50
CA TRP A 37 22.26 16.96 2.65
C TRP A 37 21.20 16.06 3.26
N ASP A 38 20.17 16.63 3.90
CA ASP A 38 19.06 15.87 4.48
C ASP A 38 18.25 15.16 3.38
N PHE A 39 18.26 15.67 2.15
CA PHE A 39 17.66 15.01 0.99
C PHE A 39 18.27 13.61 0.76
N ALA A 40 19.59 13.48 0.91
CA ALA A 40 20.26 12.19 0.74
C ALA A 40 19.85 11.20 1.83
N LEU A 41 19.65 11.68 3.07
CA LEU A 41 19.17 10.86 4.18
C LEU A 41 17.71 10.44 3.95
N VAL A 42 16.83 11.36 3.54
CA VAL A 42 15.44 11.07 3.18
C VAL A 42 15.40 10.04 2.06
N LEU A 43 16.16 10.24 0.99
CA LEU A 43 16.24 9.31 -0.14
C LEU A 43 16.75 7.92 0.30
N LEU A 44 17.73 7.86 1.20
CA LEU A 44 18.24 6.60 1.74
C LEU A 44 17.15 5.86 2.51
N VAL A 45 16.44 6.54 3.41
CA VAL A 45 15.32 5.95 4.18
C VAL A 45 14.19 5.53 3.23
N ALA A 46 13.92 6.33 2.21
CA ALA A 46 12.95 6.02 1.17
C ALA A 46 13.29 4.68 0.48
N CYS A 47 14.53 4.54 0.03
CA CYS A 47 15.03 3.30 -0.55
C CYS A 47 14.94 2.13 0.43
N MET A 48 15.25 2.33 1.71
CA MET A 48 15.17 1.28 2.73
C MET A 48 13.76 0.75 2.90
N TRP A 49 12.73 1.60 3.02
CA TRP A 49 11.37 1.10 3.17
C TRP A 49 10.86 0.44 1.88
N HIS A 50 11.28 0.91 0.70
CA HIS A 50 11.00 0.24 -0.57
C HIS A 50 11.60 -1.17 -0.65
N VAL A 51 12.86 -1.34 -0.23
CA VAL A 51 13.53 -2.64 -0.17
C VAL A 51 12.86 -3.55 0.84
N THR A 52 12.58 -3.05 2.04
CA THR A 52 11.91 -3.78 3.13
C THR A 52 10.55 -4.31 2.68
N ASN A 53 9.73 -3.48 2.03
CA ASN A 53 8.44 -3.90 1.47
C ASN A 53 8.57 -4.91 0.33
N THR A 54 9.69 -4.89 -0.40
CA THR A 54 9.97 -5.89 -1.44
C THR A 54 10.39 -7.22 -0.83
N ILE A 55 11.16 -7.19 0.26
CA ILE A 55 11.51 -8.38 1.04
C ILE A 55 10.24 -9.00 1.63
N ALA A 56 9.33 -8.18 2.18
CA ALA A 56 8.00 -8.62 2.62
C ALA A 56 7.26 -9.37 1.50
N TRP A 57 7.18 -8.79 0.30
CA TRP A 57 6.54 -9.45 -0.84
C TRP A 57 7.24 -10.75 -1.24
N SER A 58 8.57 -10.81 -1.14
CA SER A 58 9.34 -12.01 -1.42
C SER A 58 8.98 -13.18 -0.48
N PHE A 59 8.63 -12.90 0.78
CA PHE A 59 8.12 -13.90 1.72
C PHE A 59 6.67 -14.32 1.46
N ALA A 60 5.90 -13.55 0.67
CA ALA A 60 4.54 -13.91 0.28
C ALA A 60 4.47 -15.01 -0.81
N PHE A 61 5.62 -15.49 -1.30
CA PHE A 61 5.70 -16.63 -2.20
C PHE A 61 5.91 -17.95 -1.44
N ALA A 62 5.20 -19.00 -1.86
CA ALA A 62 5.51 -20.38 -1.48
C ALA A 62 6.86 -20.81 -2.10
N ASP A 63 7.67 -21.55 -1.35
CA ASP A 63 9.11 -21.77 -1.60
C ASP A 63 9.51 -22.11 -3.04
N ALA A 64 8.77 -23.01 -3.67
CA ALA A 64 9.17 -23.57 -4.96
C ALA A 64 9.16 -22.56 -6.13
N PHE A 65 8.55 -21.37 -5.97
CA PHE A 65 8.33 -20.42 -7.08
C PHE A 65 8.67 -18.97 -6.72
N ARG A 66 9.62 -18.77 -5.80
CA ARG A 66 10.02 -17.44 -5.35
C ARG A 66 10.91 -16.73 -6.39
N PRO A 67 10.48 -15.59 -6.97
CA PRO A 67 11.32 -14.82 -7.89
C PRO A 67 12.52 -14.19 -7.18
N ARG A 68 13.58 -13.88 -7.93
CA ARG A 68 14.76 -13.17 -7.40
C ARG A 68 14.36 -11.77 -6.91
N LEU A 69 14.98 -11.31 -5.81
CA LEU A 69 14.65 -10.02 -5.21
C LEU A 69 14.73 -8.85 -6.20
N ARG A 70 15.75 -8.84 -7.08
CA ARG A 70 15.87 -7.83 -8.15
C ARG A 70 14.66 -7.77 -9.07
N ALA A 71 14.09 -8.92 -9.44
CA ALA A 71 12.93 -8.97 -10.31
C ALA A 71 11.68 -8.48 -9.58
N LEU A 72 11.56 -8.76 -8.27
CA LEU A 72 10.50 -8.24 -7.43
C LEU A 72 10.60 -6.71 -7.26
N ILE A 73 11.79 -6.16 -7.06
CA ILE A 73 12.00 -4.70 -6.95
C ILE A 73 11.53 -4.01 -8.24
N MET A 74 12.02 -4.46 -9.40
CA MET A 74 11.65 -3.88 -10.69
C MET A 74 10.16 -4.01 -10.98
N THR A 75 9.58 -5.17 -10.66
CA THR A 75 8.14 -5.40 -10.81
C THR A 75 7.32 -4.50 -9.88
N LYS A 76 7.75 -4.35 -8.62
CA LYS A 76 7.09 -3.50 -7.64
C LYS A 76 7.13 -2.04 -8.09
N LEU A 77 8.29 -1.54 -8.52
CA LEU A 77 8.43 -0.17 -9.03
C LEU A 77 7.51 0.08 -10.24
N ALA A 78 7.48 -0.82 -11.23
CA ALA A 78 6.59 -0.70 -12.37
C ALA A 78 5.11 -0.73 -11.96
N GLY A 79 4.73 -1.64 -11.06
CA GLY A 79 3.37 -1.74 -10.53
C GLY A 79 2.96 -0.53 -9.69
N ASP A 80 3.86 -0.01 -8.85
CA ASP A 80 3.60 1.16 -8.02
C ASP A 80 3.48 2.41 -8.89
N ALA A 81 4.32 2.59 -9.92
CA ALA A 81 4.18 3.67 -10.90
C ALA A 81 2.80 3.66 -11.60
N VAL A 82 2.34 2.49 -12.06
CA VAL A 82 0.99 2.37 -12.63
C VAL A 82 -0.09 2.62 -11.58
N SER A 83 0.10 2.16 -10.35
CA SER A 83 -0.86 2.39 -9.26
C SER A 83 -1.02 3.86 -8.92
N GLN A 84 0.06 4.64 -8.99
CA GLN A 84 0.02 6.10 -8.75
C GLN A 84 -0.65 6.87 -9.90
N LEU A 85 -0.54 6.37 -11.13
CA LEU A 85 -1.16 7.00 -12.31
C LEU A 85 -2.62 6.57 -12.54
N THR A 86 -3.10 5.55 -11.83
CA THR A 86 -4.44 5.01 -12.00
C THR A 86 -5.35 5.42 -10.84
N PRO A 87 -6.57 5.96 -11.11
CA PRO A 87 -7.50 6.41 -10.07
C PRO A 87 -8.25 5.21 -9.44
N LEU A 88 -7.51 4.19 -9.03
CA LEU A 88 -8.03 2.95 -8.43
C LEU A 88 -7.45 2.75 -7.02
N ALA A 89 -7.34 3.83 -6.24
CA ALA A 89 -6.89 3.80 -4.84
C ALA A 89 -5.62 2.97 -4.60
N ASN A 90 -4.58 3.18 -5.43
CA ASN A 90 -3.32 2.42 -5.39
C ASN A 90 -3.46 0.89 -5.61
N MET A 91 -4.50 0.44 -6.32
CA MET A 91 -4.72 -0.97 -6.67
C MET A 91 -4.56 -1.25 -8.18
N GLY A 92 -4.50 -0.22 -9.03
CA GLY A 92 -4.52 -0.40 -10.48
C GLY A 92 -3.28 -1.11 -11.05
N GLY A 93 -2.14 -1.09 -10.36
CA GLY A 93 -0.93 -1.79 -10.79
C GLY A 93 -0.76 -3.21 -10.25
N GLU A 94 -1.64 -3.69 -9.37
CA GLU A 94 -1.52 -5.06 -8.82
C GLU A 94 -1.67 -6.15 -9.91
N PRO A 95 -2.58 -6.04 -10.90
CA PRO A 95 -2.62 -6.96 -12.04
C PRO A 95 -1.34 -6.93 -12.88
N LEU A 96 -0.70 -5.76 -13.01
CA LEU A 96 0.57 -5.62 -13.72
C LEU A 96 1.69 -6.38 -13.01
N LYS A 97 1.77 -6.30 -11.67
CA LYS A 97 2.75 -7.04 -10.88
C LYS A 97 2.65 -8.55 -11.13
N ALA A 98 1.42 -9.09 -11.13
CA ALA A 98 1.20 -10.50 -11.43
C ALA A 98 1.54 -10.85 -12.90
N TYR A 99 1.23 -9.98 -13.85
CA TYR A 99 1.55 -10.18 -15.27
C TYR A 99 3.07 -10.18 -15.55
N LEU A 100 3.83 -9.30 -14.91
CA LEU A 100 5.28 -9.22 -15.07
C LEU A 100 6.02 -10.43 -14.49
N LEU A 101 5.42 -11.10 -13.49
CA LEU A 101 5.96 -12.31 -12.87
C LEU A 101 5.50 -13.62 -13.52
N ARG A 102 4.67 -13.58 -14.57
CA ARG A 102 4.07 -14.78 -15.19
C ARG A 102 5.08 -15.82 -15.69
N ASN A 103 6.29 -15.39 -16.04
CA ASN A 103 7.37 -16.27 -16.51
C ASN A 103 8.25 -16.81 -15.36
N GLN A 104 8.04 -16.32 -14.14
CA GLN A 104 8.84 -16.66 -12.95
C GLN A 104 8.02 -17.44 -11.90
N ALA A 105 6.70 -17.33 -11.93
CA ALA A 105 5.80 -18.08 -11.07
C ALA A 105 4.48 -18.39 -11.81
N PRO A 106 3.81 -19.54 -11.52
CA PRO A 106 2.49 -19.82 -12.02
C PRO A 106 1.52 -18.67 -11.71
N THR A 107 0.69 -18.29 -12.69
CA THR A 107 -0.16 -17.09 -12.59
C THR A 107 -1.06 -17.07 -11.35
N SER A 108 -1.60 -18.21 -10.90
CA SER A 108 -2.40 -18.29 -9.67
C SER A 108 -1.59 -17.98 -8.42
N ARG A 109 -0.34 -18.46 -8.34
CA ARG A 109 0.58 -18.21 -7.22
C ARG A 109 1.12 -16.79 -7.24
N GLY A 110 1.43 -16.26 -8.42
CA GLY A 110 1.81 -14.85 -8.59
C GLY A 110 0.71 -13.91 -8.09
N LEU A 111 -0.54 -14.13 -8.52
CA LEU A 111 -1.70 -13.38 -8.03
C LEU A 111 -1.91 -13.55 -6.52
N ALA A 112 -1.87 -14.79 -6.01
CA ALA A 112 -2.00 -15.06 -4.57
C ALA A 112 -0.94 -14.30 -3.76
N SER A 113 0.32 -14.30 -4.19
CA SER A 113 1.42 -13.57 -3.50
C SER A 113 1.18 -12.06 -3.47
N VAL A 114 0.66 -11.48 -4.56
CA VAL A 114 0.35 -10.05 -4.66
C VAL A 114 -0.77 -9.70 -3.68
N ILE A 115 -1.80 -10.55 -3.60
CA ILE A 115 -2.93 -10.37 -2.70
C ILE A 115 -2.48 -10.51 -1.24
N ILE A 116 -1.78 -11.58 -0.89
CA ILE A 116 -1.23 -11.80 0.47
C ILE A 116 -0.39 -10.61 0.89
N ASN A 117 0.53 -10.16 0.02
CA ASN A 117 1.39 -9.02 0.29
C ASN A 117 0.60 -7.72 0.49
N LYS A 118 -0.40 -7.44 -0.36
CA LYS A 118 -1.23 -6.25 -0.25
C LYS A 118 -2.11 -6.28 0.99
N THR A 119 -2.72 -7.43 1.30
CA THR A 119 -3.50 -7.64 2.52
C THR A 119 -2.64 -7.42 3.75
N ALA A 120 -1.44 -7.99 3.79
CA ALA A 120 -0.50 -7.77 4.89
C ALA A 120 -0.11 -6.29 5.02
N GLN A 121 0.23 -5.61 3.91
CA GLN A 121 0.56 -4.18 3.89
C GLN A 121 -0.57 -3.32 4.46
N VAL A 122 -1.82 -3.59 4.07
CA VAL A 122 -3.00 -2.87 4.57
C VAL A 122 -3.24 -3.19 6.03
N MET A 123 -3.13 -4.45 6.44
CA MET A 123 -3.29 -4.85 7.85
C MET A 123 -2.27 -4.17 8.75
N THR A 124 -0.98 -4.20 8.40
CA THR A 124 0.07 -3.54 9.18
C THR A 124 -0.09 -2.03 9.18
N GLY A 125 -0.55 -1.44 8.07
CA GLY A 125 -0.83 0.00 8.01
C GLY A 125 -1.97 0.41 8.91
N LEU A 126 -3.08 -0.36 8.91
CA LEU A 126 -4.19 -0.11 9.83
C LEU A 126 -3.77 -0.31 11.29
N LEU A 127 -2.97 -1.34 11.59
CA LEU A 127 -2.42 -1.53 12.94
C LEU A 127 -1.51 -0.37 13.36
N PHE A 128 -0.63 0.07 12.46
CA PHE A 128 0.23 1.24 12.68
C PHE A 128 -0.61 2.49 12.96
N THR A 129 -1.67 2.73 12.18
CA THR A 129 -2.61 3.83 12.40
C THR A 129 -3.32 3.73 13.75
N VAL A 130 -3.80 2.56 14.14
CA VAL A 130 -4.43 2.32 15.45
C VAL A 130 -3.45 2.62 16.58
N VAL A 131 -2.22 2.12 16.49
CA VAL A 131 -1.17 2.38 17.50
C VAL A 131 -0.86 3.88 17.57
N GLY A 132 -0.66 4.54 16.43
CA GLY A 132 -0.39 5.98 16.36
C GLY A 132 -1.52 6.81 16.97
N LEU A 133 -2.77 6.50 16.65
CA LEU A 133 -3.95 7.15 17.24
C LEU A 133 -4.02 6.95 18.76
N CYS A 134 -3.78 5.73 19.26
CA CYS A 134 -3.73 5.46 20.70
C CYS A 134 -2.63 6.27 21.38
N LEU A 135 -1.43 6.38 20.77
CA LEU A 135 -0.34 7.17 21.32
C LEU A 135 -0.70 8.66 21.41
N VAL A 136 -1.37 9.21 20.40
CA VAL A 136 -1.89 10.58 20.42
C VAL A 136 -2.91 10.77 21.55
N VAL A 137 -3.86 9.84 21.71
CA VAL A 137 -4.88 9.95 22.76
C VAL A 137 -4.29 9.80 24.17
N LEU A 138 -3.28 8.95 24.35
CA LEU A 138 -2.71 8.64 25.67
C LEU A 138 -1.61 9.61 26.12
N ASN A 139 -0.80 10.13 25.20
CA ASN A 139 0.38 10.95 25.55
C ASN A 139 0.19 12.44 25.27
N TRP A 140 -0.75 12.80 24.40
CA TRP A 140 -1.03 14.21 24.20
C TRP A 140 -1.86 14.68 25.40
N ASN A 141 -1.33 15.61 26.19
CA ASN A 141 -2.15 16.47 27.05
C ASN A 141 -3.00 17.32 26.12
N LEU A 142 -4.03 16.70 25.52
CA LEU A 142 -5.06 17.37 24.76
C LEU A 142 -5.54 18.49 25.68
N PRO A 143 -5.33 19.77 25.30
CA PRO A 143 -5.87 20.86 26.10
C PRO A 143 -7.34 20.53 26.34
N GLN A 144 -7.89 20.84 27.52
CA GLN A 144 -9.30 20.53 27.86
C GLN A 144 -10.34 21.09 26.85
N ALA A 145 -9.89 21.77 25.79
CA ALA A 145 -10.64 22.32 24.68
C ALA A 145 -10.44 21.60 23.33
N VAL A 146 -10.09 20.30 23.25
CA VAL A 146 -10.24 19.60 21.96
C VAL A 146 -11.72 19.54 21.63
N PRO A 147 -12.17 20.17 20.54
CA PRO A 147 -13.58 20.23 20.19
C PRO A 147 -14.18 18.82 20.08
N LEU A 148 -15.38 18.63 20.61
CA LEU A 148 -16.11 17.36 20.55
C LEU A 148 -16.11 16.72 19.13
N PRO A 149 -16.24 17.48 18.02
CA PRO A 149 -16.12 16.91 16.67
C PRO A 149 -14.79 16.21 16.39
N ILE A 150 -13.67 16.73 16.91
CA ILE A 150 -12.34 16.12 16.72
C ILE A 150 -12.25 14.82 17.52
N GLN A 151 -12.78 14.79 18.74
CA GLN A 151 -12.82 13.57 19.56
C GLN A 151 -13.67 12.47 18.91
N ILE A 152 -14.84 12.83 18.38
CA ILE A 152 -15.72 11.91 17.63
C ILE A 152 -15.02 11.44 16.35
N GLY A 153 -14.32 12.34 15.64
CA GLY A 153 -13.53 12.01 14.45
C GLY A 153 -12.42 10.98 14.75
N LEU A 154 -11.63 11.21 15.79
CA LEU A 154 -10.54 10.31 16.18
C LEU A 154 -11.04 8.94 16.64
N THR A 155 -12.09 8.92 17.47
CA THR A 155 -12.68 7.67 17.97
C THR A 155 -13.35 6.87 16.86
N SER A 156 -14.11 7.52 15.97
CA SER A 156 -14.71 6.86 14.80
C SER A 156 -13.65 6.29 13.84
N LEU A 157 -12.57 7.02 13.60
CA LEU A 157 -11.44 6.54 12.79
C LEU A 157 -10.76 5.32 13.44
N LEU A 158 -10.55 5.35 14.75
CA LEU A 158 -9.98 4.23 15.51
C LEU A 158 -10.85 2.98 15.43
N VAL A 159 -12.17 3.12 15.66
CA VAL A 159 -13.14 2.03 15.58
C VAL A 159 -13.21 1.46 14.15
N LEU A 160 -13.22 2.32 13.13
CA LEU A 160 -13.21 1.91 11.73
C LEU A 160 -11.95 1.11 11.40
N ALA A 161 -10.77 1.62 11.78
CA ALA A 161 -9.50 0.94 11.52
C ALA A 161 -9.44 -0.43 12.21
N ALA A 162 -9.84 -0.51 13.48
CA ALA A 162 -9.92 -1.78 14.23
C ALA A 162 -10.89 -2.77 13.60
N THR A 163 -12.06 -2.30 13.16
CA THR A 163 -13.07 -3.13 12.47
C THR A 163 -12.53 -3.67 11.15
N LEU A 164 -11.82 -2.85 10.37
CA LEU A 164 -11.21 -3.27 9.12
C LEU A 164 -10.10 -4.32 9.34
N VAL A 165 -9.25 -4.15 10.36
CA VAL A 165 -8.25 -5.16 10.75
C VAL A 165 -8.93 -6.49 11.08
N TRP A 166 -9.98 -6.45 11.91
CA TRP A 166 -10.74 -7.65 12.28
C TRP A 166 -11.38 -8.33 11.07
N LEU A 167 -12.00 -7.56 10.17
CA LEU A 167 -12.61 -8.08 8.94
C LEU A 167 -11.58 -8.72 8.01
N LEU A 168 -10.42 -8.07 7.81
CA LEU A 168 -9.35 -8.60 6.99
C LEU A 168 -8.79 -9.89 7.58
N TYR A 169 -8.55 -9.91 8.89
CA TYR A 169 -8.08 -11.11 9.58
C TYR A 169 -9.07 -12.29 9.47
N ARG A 170 -10.39 -12.02 9.57
CA ARG A 170 -11.42 -13.06 9.45
C ARG A 170 -11.61 -13.54 8.01
N LYS A 171 -11.55 -12.63 7.03
CA LYS A 171 -11.85 -12.92 5.62
C LYS A 171 -10.63 -13.25 4.75
N GLN A 172 -9.41 -13.16 5.27
CA GLN A 172 -8.17 -13.39 4.50
C GLN A 172 -8.13 -14.70 3.71
N ARG A 173 -8.88 -15.74 4.13
CA ARG A 173 -8.93 -17.05 3.45
C ARG A 173 -9.92 -17.15 2.29
N HIS A 174 -10.85 -16.21 2.18
CA HIS A 174 -12.00 -16.26 1.24
C HIS A 174 -12.23 -14.89 0.59
N LEU A 175 -11.17 -14.12 0.36
CA LEU A 175 -11.28 -12.74 -0.11
C LEU A 175 -11.96 -12.66 -1.49
N PHE A 176 -11.54 -13.48 -2.46
CA PHE A 176 -12.12 -13.46 -3.80
C PHE A 176 -13.53 -14.04 -3.82
N SER A 177 -13.76 -15.18 -3.17
CA SER A 177 -15.10 -15.77 -3.06
C SER A 177 -16.10 -14.84 -2.35
N SER A 178 -15.66 -14.09 -1.33
CA SER A 178 -16.50 -13.11 -0.63
C SER A 178 -16.83 -11.90 -1.48
N LEU A 179 -15.84 -11.36 -2.21
CA LEU A 179 -16.03 -10.25 -3.15
C LEU A 179 -16.97 -10.67 -4.29
N LEU A 180 -16.79 -11.87 -4.83
CA LEU A 180 -17.63 -12.39 -5.90
C LEU A 180 -19.05 -12.69 -5.43
N ALA A 181 -19.23 -13.19 -4.20
CA ALA A 181 -20.54 -13.36 -3.58
C ALA A 181 -21.25 -12.02 -3.36
N LEU A 182 -20.50 -10.96 -3.00
CA LEU A 182 -21.04 -9.60 -2.90
C LEU A 182 -21.47 -9.06 -4.27
N PHE A 183 -20.64 -9.24 -5.31
CA PHE A 183 -21.00 -8.86 -6.68
C PHE A 183 -22.20 -9.65 -7.22
N ARG A 184 -22.34 -10.92 -6.83
CA ARG A 184 -23.53 -11.74 -7.14
C ARG A 184 -24.78 -11.19 -6.45
N ARG A 185 -24.68 -10.76 -5.18
CA ARG A 185 -25.77 -10.09 -4.47
C ARG A 185 -26.14 -8.74 -5.09
N LEU A 186 -25.20 -8.08 -5.76
CA LEU A 186 -25.39 -6.82 -6.48
C LEU A 186 -25.86 -6.99 -7.94
N GLY A 187 -26.15 -8.23 -8.39
CA GLY A 187 -26.82 -8.48 -9.67
C GLY A 187 -25.96 -8.38 -10.94
N LEU A 188 -24.63 -8.47 -10.84
CA LEU A 188 -23.75 -8.41 -12.01
C LEU A 188 -23.75 -9.72 -12.83
N ARG A 189 -23.83 -9.59 -14.15
CA ARG A 189 -24.07 -10.64 -15.18
C ARG A 189 -23.27 -11.94 -14.98
N MET A 190 -23.98 -13.08 -15.04
CA MET A 190 -23.50 -14.42 -14.66
C MET A 190 -22.51 -15.08 -15.64
N ASP A 191 -22.58 -14.81 -16.95
CA ASP A 191 -21.77 -15.54 -17.94
C ASP A 191 -20.26 -15.26 -17.86
N LEU A 192 -19.88 -14.06 -17.40
CA LEU A 192 -18.48 -13.68 -17.15
C LEU A 192 -17.97 -14.16 -15.77
N VAL A 193 -18.88 -14.51 -14.87
CA VAL A 193 -18.57 -14.88 -13.48
C VAL A 193 -18.16 -16.35 -13.41
N GLU A 194 -18.79 -17.23 -14.18
CA GLU A 194 -18.57 -18.68 -14.11
C GLU A 194 -17.17 -19.11 -14.60
N SER A 195 -16.67 -18.56 -15.72
CA SER A 195 -15.29 -18.86 -16.17
C SER A 195 -14.22 -18.24 -15.26
N LYS A 196 -14.53 -17.11 -14.62
CA LYS A 196 -13.66 -16.44 -13.64
C LYS A 196 -13.70 -17.11 -12.27
N MET A 197 -14.79 -17.80 -11.92
CA MET A 197 -14.94 -18.54 -10.66
C MET A 197 -13.88 -19.62 -10.50
N THR A 198 -13.64 -20.44 -11.52
CA THR A 198 -12.63 -21.51 -11.44
C THR A 198 -11.22 -20.98 -11.22
N ARG A 199 -10.92 -19.78 -11.73
CA ARG A 199 -9.63 -19.10 -11.49
C ARG A 199 -9.59 -18.45 -10.11
N ALA A 200 -10.69 -17.85 -9.66
CA ALA A 200 -10.81 -17.27 -8.32
C ALA A 200 -10.66 -18.34 -7.22
N VAL A 201 -11.30 -19.50 -7.38
CA VAL A 201 -11.18 -20.65 -6.45
C VAL A 201 -9.74 -21.14 -6.34
N ARG A 202 -9.01 -21.21 -7.46
CA ARG A 202 -7.57 -21.57 -7.45
C ARG A 202 -6.69 -20.52 -6.78
N ILE A 203 -7.07 -19.25 -6.82
CA ILE A 203 -6.33 -18.19 -6.13
C ILE A 203 -6.63 -18.27 -4.62
N ASP A 204 -7.89 -18.39 -4.23
CA ASP A 204 -8.28 -18.54 -2.82
C ASP A 204 -7.68 -19.81 -2.19
N SER A 205 -7.57 -20.91 -2.92
CA SER A 205 -6.93 -22.13 -2.40
C SER A 205 -5.43 -21.96 -2.15
N GLU A 206 -4.71 -21.26 -3.04
CA GLU A 206 -3.29 -20.93 -2.85
C GLU A 206 -3.10 -19.95 -1.67
N ILE A 207 -4.00 -18.97 -1.52
CA ILE A 207 -4.00 -18.03 -0.38
C ILE A 207 -4.24 -18.78 0.93
N SER A 208 -5.28 -19.62 0.97
CA SER A 208 -5.63 -20.42 2.15
C SER A 208 -4.50 -21.38 2.54
N ARG A 209 -3.89 -22.04 1.56
CA ARG A 209 -2.72 -22.90 1.75
C ARG A 209 -1.56 -22.12 2.38
N PHE A 210 -1.24 -20.94 1.85
CA PHE A 210 -0.17 -20.10 2.40
C PHE A 210 -0.42 -19.74 3.87
N TYR A 211 -1.64 -19.33 4.22
CA TYR A 211 -1.98 -19.02 5.62
C TYR A 211 -1.93 -20.23 6.56
N HIS A 212 -2.15 -21.44 6.05
CA HIS A 212 -2.14 -22.66 6.86
C HIS A 212 -0.74 -23.24 7.03
N GLU A 213 -0.01 -23.40 5.92
CA GLU A 213 1.27 -24.10 5.85
C GLU A 213 2.48 -23.17 6.08
N HIS A 214 2.33 -21.86 5.91
CA HIS A 214 3.45 -20.90 5.92
C HIS A 214 3.30 -19.77 6.95
N LYS A 215 2.85 -20.11 8.18
CA LYS A 215 2.62 -19.14 9.27
C LYS A 215 3.85 -18.27 9.59
N VAL A 216 5.04 -18.88 9.64
CA VAL A 216 6.30 -18.15 9.90
C VAL A 216 6.58 -17.14 8.81
N ARG A 217 6.33 -17.50 7.54
CA ARG A 217 6.52 -16.58 6.42
C ARG A 217 5.53 -15.44 6.48
N PHE A 218 4.27 -15.73 6.78
CA PHE A 218 3.28 -14.68 6.95
C PHE A 218 3.68 -13.71 8.09
N ALA A 219 4.20 -14.23 9.20
CA ALA A 219 4.75 -13.39 10.27
C ALA A 219 5.93 -12.52 9.77
N LEU A 220 6.82 -13.05 8.93
CA LEU A 220 7.87 -12.27 8.29
C LEU A 220 7.31 -11.20 7.33
N VAL A 221 6.28 -11.52 6.54
CA VAL A 221 5.61 -10.53 5.68
C VAL A 221 5.09 -9.36 6.54
N LEU A 222 4.41 -9.66 7.65
CA LEU A 222 3.91 -8.64 8.58
C LEU A 222 5.06 -7.85 9.24
N LEU A 223 6.12 -8.52 9.67
CA LEU A 223 7.28 -7.89 10.32
C LEU A 223 7.98 -6.91 9.38
N PHE A 224 8.25 -7.32 8.13
CA PHE A 224 8.89 -6.44 7.16
C PHE A 224 7.98 -5.27 6.75
N HIS A 225 6.67 -5.47 6.61
CA HIS A 225 5.77 -4.33 6.39
C HIS A 225 5.71 -3.39 7.60
N ALA A 226 5.70 -3.91 8.83
CA ALA A 226 5.74 -3.10 10.04
C ALA A 226 7.04 -2.27 10.12
N ALA A 227 8.19 -2.89 9.81
CA ALA A 227 9.46 -2.18 9.68
C ALA A 227 9.41 -1.10 8.58
N GLY A 228 8.74 -1.38 7.45
CA GLY A 228 8.50 -0.39 6.40
C GLY A 228 7.69 0.82 6.88
N TRP A 229 6.64 0.58 7.68
CA TRP A 229 5.86 1.66 8.31
C TRP A 229 6.68 2.47 9.32
N MET A 230 7.50 1.82 10.14
CA MET A 230 8.41 2.51 11.07
C MET A 230 9.45 3.35 10.33
N LEU A 231 10.01 2.84 9.24
CA LEU A 231 10.93 3.59 8.38
C LEU A 231 10.23 4.79 7.72
N GLY A 232 8.98 4.65 7.28
CA GLY A 232 8.21 5.78 6.75
C GLY A 232 7.89 6.85 7.81
N ALA A 233 7.64 6.44 9.05
CA ALA A 233 7.49 7.36 10.17
C ALA A 233 8.81 8.09 10.48
N PHE A 234 9.93 7.37 10.44
CA PHE A 234 11.26 7.94 10.61
C PHE A 234 11.63 8.90 9.45
N GLU A 235 11.31 8.54 8.20
CA GLU A 235 11.45 9.41 7.03
C GLU A 235 10.70 10.72 7.23
N THR A 236 9.45 10.63 7.69
CA THR A 236 8.60 11.80 7.97
C THR A 236 9.21 12.68 9.06
N TYR A 237 9.72 12.08 10.14
CA TYR A 237 10.42 12.80 11.20
C TYR A 237 11.68 13.54 10.69
N VAL A 238 12.48 12.88 9.84
CA VAL A 238 13.65 13.50 9.22
C VAL A 238 13.26 14.69 8.34
N ILE A 239 12.19 14.56 7.54
CA ILE A 239 11.67 15.64 6.70
C ILE A 239 11.23 16.83 7.56
N LEU A 240 10.43 16.60 8.61
CA LEU A 240 9.96 17.67 9.50
C LEU A 240 11.12 18.40 10.20
N ARG A 241 12.11 17.63 10.68
CA ARG A 241 13.32 18.19 11.28
C ARG A 241 14.13 19.01 10.27
N ALA A 242 14.27 18.54 9.04
CA ALA A 242 14.99 19.25 7.98
C ALA A 242 14.29 20.57 7.57
N LEU A 243 12.97 20.63 7.69
CA LEU A 243 12.17 21.84 7.45
C LEU A 243 12.24 22.86 8.60
N GLY A 244 12.93 22.56 9.69
CA GLY A 244 13.10 23.47 10.82
C GLY A 244 11.87 23.55 11.74
N GLU A 245 10.86 22.71 11.55
CA GLU A 245 9.83 22.52 12.56
C GLU A 245 10.46 21.72 13.71
N GLY A 246 10.69 22.39 14.84
CA GLY A 246 11.22 21.77 16.05
C GLY A 246 10.25 20.71 16.56
N VAL A 247 10.42 19.47 16.12
CA VAL A 247 9.75 18.30 16.69
C VAL A 247 10.35 18.10 18.09
N SER A 248 9.74 18.75 19.07
CA SER A 248 10.01 18.63 20.50
C SER A 248 8.92 17.82 21.17
#